data_AF-A0A553JZE6-F1
#
_entry.id   AF-A0A553JZE6-F1
#
_cell.length_a   1.000
_cell.length_b   1.000
_cell.length_c   1.000
_cell.angle_alpha   90.00
_cell.angle_beta   90.00
_cell.angle_gamma   90.00
#
_symmetry.space_group_name_H-M   'P 1'
#
loop_
_entity.id
_entity.type
_entity.pdbx_description
1 polymer ?
#
loop_
_entity_poly.entity_id
_entity_poly.type
_entity_poly.pdbx_seq_one_letter_code
_entity_poly.pdbx_strand_id
1 'polypeptide(L)'
;MMFVGATRFSLYQPNSDLWLASNGAVISPDEYLAFLYDDARMAPRCDIFLTCTLPMLALAAEGHDVRHVVSFSDNLPEVYRSQLLAAAERFDFVVLDEVPVGTQSLDLAQFGRDFSRELGVEGQPYGQYRLDDDDVLACDFFDQMVPHIIPEHVGWVVTLAKGVTAIYRDGKFYFAKEAILPLHSKGHLAVVQWFGGDFITPPTVPHNASDRYTPVVLDSRRFSHLWVRSTIQDGALHQLGVDEHEQAVMIQNKLGRMPGVSQSVIDEIFPLLAGRLLVERVPGL
;
A
#
# COMPACT_ATOMS: atom_id res chain seq x y z
N MET A 1 7.88 14.87 11.63
CA MET A 1 7.52 15.27 10.24
C MET A 1 6.10 14.79 9.98
N MET A 2 5.31 15.52 9.21
CA MET A 2 3.91 15.18 8.97
C MET A 2 3.74 14.27 7.76
N PHE A 3 2.92 13.22 7.90
CA PHE A 3 2.53 12.32 6.83
C PHE A 3 1.04 12.00 6.83
N VAL A 4 0.45 11.94 5.64
CA VAL A 4 -0.93 11.51 5.43
C VAL A 4 -0.92 10.34 4.46
N GLY A 5 -1.29 9.17 4.96
CA GLY A 5 -1.39 7.94 4.19
C GLY A 5 -2.81 7.66 3.74
N ALA A 6 -2.93 6.86 2.68
CA ALA A 6 -4.21 6.31 2.27
C ALA A 6 -4.11 4.87 1.81
N THR A 7 -5.09 4.07 2.24
CA THR A 7 -5.38 2.73 1.74
C THR A 7 -6.83 2.66 1.29
N ARG A 8 -7.03 2.13 0.08
CA ARG A 8 -8.36 1.73 -0.40
C ARG A 8 -8.55 0.26 -0.04
N PHE A 9 -9.22 -0.01 1.07
CA PHE A 9 -9.40 -1.36 1.57
C PHE A 9 -10.53 -2.04 0.80
N SER A 10 -10.17 -2.73 -0.28
CA SER A 10 -11.10 -3.39 -1.21
C SER A 10 -12.35 -2.55 -1.53
N LEU A 11 -12.11 -1.27 -1.84
CA LEU A 11 -13.13 -0.26 -2.08
C LEU A 11 -13.89 -0.54 -3.40
N TYR A 12 -15.21 -0.59 -3.36
CA TYR A 12 -16.05 -0.86 -4.53
C TYR A 12 -16.36 0.44 -5.30
N GLN A 13 -15.66 0.65 -6.42
CA GLN A 13 -15.83 1.81 -7.31
C GLN A 13 -16.06 1.37 -8.77
N PRO A 14 -17.27 0.88 -9.11
CA PRO A 14 -17.59 0.37 -10.45
C PRO A 14 -17.54 1.45 -11.54
N ASN A 15 -17.57 2.73 -11.17
CA ASN A 15 -17.57 3.87 -12.10
C ASN A 15 -16.18 4.52 -12.28
N SER A 16 -15.10 3.94 -11.74
CA SER A 16 -13.76 4.54 -11.88
C SER A 16 -13.08 4.13 -13.19
N ASP A 17 -12.34 5.04 -13.83
CA ASP A 17 -11.59 4.74 -15.08
C ASP A 17 -10.55 3.60 -14.92
N LEU A 18 -10.13 3.33 -13.67
CA LEU A 18 -9.29 2.19 -13.29
C LEU A 18 -9.97 0.82 -13.55
N TRP A 19 -11.31 0.79 -13.57
CA TRP A 19 -12.11 -0.38 -13.93
C TRP A 19 -12.02 -0.71 -15.43
N LEU A 20 -11.99 0.32 -16.31
CA LEU A 20 -11.90 0.14 -17.77
C LEU A 20 -10.48 -0.24 -18.25
N ALA A 21 -9.43 0.20 -17.54
CA ALA A 21 -8.04 0.03 -17.99
C ALA A 21 -7.42 -1.35 -17.67
N SER A 22 -7.99 -2.10 -16.73
CA SER A 22 -7.49 -3.42 -16.30
C SER A 22 -8.23 -4.60 -16.93
N ASN A 23 -9.43 -4.39 -17.49
CA ASN A 23 -10.34 -5.47 -17.83
C ASN A 23 -10.70 -5.52 -19.32
N GLY A 24 -9.78 -6.03 -20.15
CA GLY A 24 -10.13 -6.53 -21.49
C GLY A 24 -11.19 -7.66 -21.50
N ALA A 25 -11.77 -8.02 -20.36
CA ALA A 25 -12.92 -8.89 -20.20
C ALA A 25 -14.06 -8.14 -19.49
N VAL A 26 -15.24 -8.10 -20.12
CA VAL A 26 -16.45 -7.46 -19.60
C VAL A 26 -17.03 -8.31 -18.47
N ILE A 27 -16.53 -8.15 -17.25
CA ILE A 27 -17.20 -8.65 -16.05
C ILE A 27 -18.32 -7.67 -15.66
N SER A 28 -19.47 -8.19 -15.28
CA SER A 28 -20.58 -7.37 -14.78
C SER A 28 -20.23 -6.74 -13.42
N PRO A 29 -20.88 -5.63 -13.03
CA PRO A 29 -20.70 -5.04 -11.70
C PRO A 29 -20.92 -6.02 -10.54
N ASP A 30 -21.84 -6.98 -10.73
CA ASP A 30 -22.17 -8.01 -9.74
C ASP A 30 -21.08 -9.09 -9.65
N GLU A 31 -20.54 -9.54 -10.80
CA GLU A 31 -19.39 -10.46 -10.82
C GLU A 31 -18.15 -9.82 -10.21
N TYR A 32 -17.92 -8.53 -10.47
CA TYR A 32 -16.82 -7.80 -9.84
C TYR A 32 -17.02 -7.66 -8.33
N LEU A 33 -18.23 -7.35 -7.87
CA LEU A 33 -18.53 -7.28 -6.45
C LEU A 33 -18.33 -8.63 -5.75
N ALA A 34 -18.83 -9.72 -6.37
CA ALA A 34 -18.65 -11.07 -5.87
C ALA A 34 -17.17 -11.46 -5.79
N PHE A 35 -16.36 -11.12 -6.80
CA PHE A 35 -14.91 -11.34 -6.77
C PHE A 35 -14.21 -10.47 -5.72
N LEU A 36 -14.57 -9.18 -5.63
CA LEU A 36 -13.95 -8.21 -4.74
C LEU A 36 -14.09 -8.63 -3.28
N TYR A 37 -15.28 -9.13 -2.91
CA TYR A 37 -15.63 -9.57 -1.56
C TYR A 37 -15.62 -11.10 -1.38
N ASP A 38 -15.01 -11.83 -2.31
CA ASP A 38 -14.76 -13.26 -2.13
C ASP A 38 -13.85 -13.47 -0.91
N ASP A 39 -14.24 -14.36 0.01
CA ASP A 39 -13.49 -14.58 1.25
C ASP A 39 -12.07 -15.13 1.00
N ALA A 40 -11.86 -15.90 -0.07
CA ALA A 40 -10.52 -16.37 -0.41
C ALA A 40 -9.61 -15.21 -0.85
N ARG A 41 -10.17 -14.12 -1.39
CA ARG A 41 -9.45 -12.88 -1.69
C ARG A 41 -9.30 -12.00 -0.45
N MET A 42 -10.39 -11.80 0.29
CA MET A 42 -10.47 -10.83 1.39
C MET A 42 -9.74 -11.29 2.64
N ALA A 43 -9.84 -12.55 3.03
CA ALA A 43 -9.24 -13.03 4.28
C ALA A 43 -7.70 -12.87 4.31
N PRO A 44 -6.94 -13.24 3.25
CA PRO A 44 -5.50 -12.94 3.18
C PRO A 44 -5.17 -11.46 3.28
N ARG A 45 -5.88 -10.60 2.54
CA ARG A 45 -5.64 -9.14 2.55
C ARG A 45 -5.93 -8.55 3.93
N CYS A 46 -7.01 -8.96 4.55
CA CYS A 46 -7.38 -8.54 5.89
C CYS A 46 -6.33 -8.99 6.92
N ASP A 47 -5.85 -10.24 6.86
CA ASP A 47 -4.77 -10.71 7.74
C ASP A 47 -3.49 -9.88 7.55
N ILE A 48 -3.06 -9.66 6.31
CA ILE A 48 -1.87 -8.86 6.00
C ILE A 48 -2.04 -7.45 6.54
N PHE A 49 -3.15 -6.79 6.19
CA PHE A 49 -3.38 -5.40 6.58
C PHE A 49 -3.37 -5.23 8.11
N LEU A 50 -4.14 -6.05 8.81
CA LEU A 50 -4.39 -5.90 10.24
C LEU A 50 -3.25 -6.42 11.11
N THR A 51 -2.59 -7.50 10.69
CA THR A 51 -1.58 -8.18 11.50
C THR A 51 -0.14 -7.88 11.08
N CYS A 52 0.06 -7.32 9.89
CA CYS A 52 1.37 -6.97 9.35
C CYS A 52 1.46 -5.47 9.07
N THR A 53 0.59 -4.93 8.20
CA THR A 53 0.69 -3.56 7.70
C THR A 53 0.50 -2.52 8.79
N LEU A 54 -0.62 -2.56 9.52
CA LEU A 54 -0.90 -1.58 10.58
C LEU A 54 0.12 -1.62 11.73
N PRO A 55 0.53 -2.79 12.28
CA PRO A 55 1.60 -2.84 13.27
C PRO A 55 2.94 -2.28 12.77
N MET A 56 3.34 -2.60 11.53
CA MET A 56 4.57 -2.07 10.95
C MET A 56 4.49 -0.57 10.68
N LEU A 57 3.32 -0.06 10.25
CA LEU A 57 3.08 1.37 10.12
C LEU A 57 3.16 2.09 11.46
N ALA A 58 2.62 1.48 12.53
CA ALA A 58 2.69 2.03 13.88
C ALA A 58 4.15 2.20 14.33
N LEU A 59 4.98 1.16 14.09
CA LEU A 59 6.41 1.20 14.37
C LEU A 59 7.13 2.25 13.51
N ALA A 60 6.84 2.30 12.21
CA ALA A 60 7.47 3.28 11.31
C ALA A 60 7.12 4.72 11.69
N ALA A 61 5.89 4.95 12.18
CA ALA A 61 5.38 6.26 12.56
C ALA A 61 6.01 6.83 13.84
N GLU A 62 6.80 6.06 14.59
CA GLU A 62 7.47 6.55 15.79
C GLU A 62 8.34 7.78 15.47
N GLY A 63 8.10 8.89 16.17
CA GLY A 63 8.79 10.16 15.94
C GLY A 63 8.22 11.02 14.81
N HIS A 64 7.11 10.61 14.20
CA HIS A 64 6.43 11.33 13.12
C HIS A 64 4.93 11.54 13.41
N ASP A 65 4.36 12.58 12.81
CA ASP A 65 2.95 12.90 12.92
C ASP A 65 2.22 12.24 11.73
N VAL A 66 1.72 11.03 11.94
CA VAL A 66 1.11 10.22 10.89
C VAL A 66 -0.39 10.10 11.10
N ARG A 67 -1.16 10.31 10.03
CA ARG A 67 -2.55 9.85 9.91
C ARG A 67 -2.67 8.96 8.68
N HIS A 68 -3.38 7.85 8.80
CA HIS A 68 -3.57 6.89 7.73
C HIS A 68 -5.06 6.67 7.49
N VAL A 69 -5.55 7.20 6.37
CA VAL A 69 -6.96 7.10 5.98
C VAL A 69 -7.21 5.75 5.33
N VAL A 70 -8.17 5.00 5.87
CA VAL A 70 -8.61 3.70 5.33
C VAL A 70 -10.01 3.87 4.78
N SER A 71 -10.10 3.96 3.46
CA SER A 71 -11.37 4.12 2.76
C SER A 71 -11.96 2.76 2.37
N PHE A 72 -13.22 2.53 2.71
CA PHE A 72 -13.96 1.32 2.36
C PHE A 72 -15.43 1.65 2.07
N SER A 73 -16.10 0.78 1.32
CA SER A 73 -17.50 0.98 0.93
C SER A 73 -18.45 0.58 2.06
N ASP A 74 -19.59 1.26 2.19
CA ASP A 74 -20.65 0.96 3.16
C ASP A 74 -21.28 -0.44 3.00
N ASN A 75 -21.06 -1.10 1.86
CA ASN A 75 -21.44 -2.48 1.60
C ASN A 75 -20.34 -3.52 1.89
N LEU A 76 -19.23 -3.13 2.53
CA LEU A 76 -18.18 -4.05 2.96
C LEU A 76 -18.78 -5.15 3.88
N PRO A 77 -18.45 -6.44 3.70
CA PRO A 77 -18.99 -7.49 4.56
C PRO A 77 -18.68 -7.24 6.04
N GLU A 78 -19.68 -7.46 6.90
CA GLU A 78 -19.63 -7.07 8.32
C GLU A 78 -18.43 -7.68 9.06
N VAL A 79 -18.01 -8.90 8.70
CA VAL A 79 -16.83 -9.55 9.28
C VAL A 79 -15.55 -8.73 9.08
N TYR A 80 -15.38 -8.06 7.95
CA TYR A 80 -14.21 -7.22 7.66
C TYR A 80 -14.40 -5.81 8.22
N ARG A 81 -15.61 -5.26 8.13
CA ARG A 81 -15.96 -3.95 8.70
C ARG A 81 -15.71 -3.90 10.20
N SER A 82 -16.21 -4.88 10.95
CA SER A 82 -15.97 -5.02 12.39
C SER A 82 -14.48 -5.10 12.74
N GLN A 83 -13.66 -5.75 11.91
CA GLN A 83 -12.22 -5.81 12.13
C GLN A 83 -11.50 -4.47 11.87
N LEU A 84 -11.92 -3.71 10.85
CA LEU A 84 -11.41 -2.36 10.62
C LEU A 84 -11.75 -1.41 11.78
N LEU A 85 -12.97 -1.50 12.33
CA LEU A 85 -13.38 -0.73 13.50
C LEU A 85 -12.49 -1.05 14.71
N ALA A 86 -12.29 -2.34 15.02
CA ALA A 86 -11.41 -2.76 16.11
C ALA A 86 -9.95 -2.32 15.88
N ALA A 87 -9.49 -2.28 14.64
CA ALA A 87 -8.16 -1.79 14.31
C ALA A 87 -8.01 -0.29 14.53
N ALA A 88 -9.02 0.51 14.18
CA ALA A 88 -9.03 1.95 14.43
C ALA A 88 -9.09 2.30 15.93
N GLU A 89 -9.74 1.47 16.75
CA GLU A 89 -9.67 1.60 18.22
C GLU A 89 -8.28 1.27 18.79
N ARG A 90 -7.51 0.42 18.10
CA ARG A 90 -6.18 -0.02 18.53
C ARG A 90 -5.06 0.92 18.06
N PHE A 91 -5.23 1.54 16.89
CA PHE A 91 -4.21 2.34 16.23
C PHE A 91 -4.72 3.77 16.01
N ASP A 92 -4.40 4.68 16.92
CA ASP A 92 -4.89 6.07 16.92
C ASP A 92 -4.57 6.86 15.62
N PHE A 93 -3.56 6.44 14.87
CA PHE A 93 -3.23 7.06 13.58
C PHE A 93 -4.19 6.65 12.44
N VAL A 94 -4.98 5.59 12.62
CA VAL A 94 -5.92 5.09 11.61
C VAL A 94 -7.20 5.92 11.63
N VAL A 95 -7.58 6.43 10.46
CA VAL A 95 -8.81 7.19 10.25
C VAL A 95 -9.69 6.44 9.27
N LEU A 96 -10.86 6.00 9.71
CA LEU A 96 -11.79 5.28 8.87
C LEU A 96 -12.62 6.24 8.02
N ASP A 97 -12.71 5.95 6.72
CA ASP A 97 -13.49 6.68 5.73
C ASP A 97 -14.48 5.71 5.08
N GLU A 98 -15.63 5.51 5.74
CA GLU A 98 -16.73 4.71 5.21
C GLU A 98 -17.52 5.55 4.18
N VAL A 99 -17.53 5.10 2.93
CA VAL A 99 -18.15 5.85 1.83
C VAL A 99 -19.27 5.06 1.14
N PRO A 100 -20.34 5.71 0.68
CA PRO A 100 -21.36 5.04 -0.12
C PRO A 100 -20.78 4.42 -1.39
N VAL A 101 -21.33 3.28 -1.81
CA VAL A 101 -20.95 2.61 -3.08
C VAL A 101 -20.86 3.60 -4.25
N GLY A 102 -19.74 3.52 -4.98
CA GLY A 102 -19.52 4.31 -6.20
C GLY A 102 -19.20 5.79 -5.97
N THR A 103 -19.01 6.22 -4.72
CA THR A 103 -18.60 7.59 -4.40
C THR A 103 -17.08 7.70 -4.25
N GLN A 104 -16.59 8.95 -4.21
CA GLN A 104 -15.17 9.23 -4.01
C GLN A 104 -14.81 9.10 -2.53
N SER A 105 -13.62 8.55 -2.27
CA SER A 105 -12.99 8.59 -0.95
C SER A 105 -12.70 10.03 -0.53
N LEU A 106 -12.47 10.22 0.77
CA LEU A 106 -12.02 11.46 1.36
C LEU A 106 -10.88 12.14 0.57
N ASP A 107 -10.97 13.47 0.43
CA ASP A 107 -9.93 14.30 -0.18
C ASP A 107 -8.74 14.45 0.78
N LEU A 108 -7.69 13.67 0.52
CA LEU A 108 -6.48 13.63 1.33
C LEU A 108 -5.74 14.98 1.40
N ALA A 109 -5.84 15.83 0.38
CA ALA A 109 -5.21 17.15 0.42
C ALA A 109 -5.95 18.02 1.44
N GLN A 110 -7.29 18.06 1.35
CA GLN A 110 -8.11 18.80 2.32
C GLN A 110 -7.92 18.27 3.75
N PHE A 111 -7.91 16.96 3.94
CA PHE A 111 -7.65 16.34 5.24
C PHE A 111 -6.24 16.68 5.75
N GLY A 112 -5.22 16.60 4.90
CA GLY A 112 -3.86 16.99 5.25
C GLY A 112 -3.74 18.45 5.66
N ARG A 113 -4.46 19.37 5.00
CA ARG A 113 -4.56 20.76 5.45
C ARG A 113 -5.10 20.85 6.86
N ASP A 114 -6.23 20.21 7.16
CA ASP A 114 -6.85 20.30 8.47
C ASP A 114 -5.97 19.69 9.56
N PHE A 115 -5.30 18.57 9.27
CA PHE A 115 -4.31 17.97 10.17
C PHE A 115 -3.07 18.87 10.37
N SER A 116 -2.58 19.55 9.34
CA SER A 116 -1.48 20.52 9.48
C SER A 116 -1.84 21.69 10.40
N ARG A 117 -3.13 22.09 10.42
CA ARG A 117 -3.64 23.11 11.35
C ARG A 117 -3.66 22.62 12.79
N GLU A 118 -4.15 21.40 13.00
CA GLU A 118 -4.18 20.75 14.31
C GLU A 118 -2.78 20.71 14.94
N LEU A 119 -1.77 20.42 14.13
CA LEU A 119 -0.36 20.37 14.53
C LEU A 119 0.32 21.74 14.63
N GLY A 120 -0.30 22.81 14.12
CA GLY A 120 0.30 24.15 14.08
C GLY A 120 1.48 24.29 13.10
N VAL A 121 1.53 23.45 12.06
CA VAL A 121 2.59 23.42 11.02
C VAL A 121 2.07 23.86 9.65
N GLU A 122 1.02 24.70 9.62
CA GLU A 122 0.44 25.24 8.39
C GLU A 122 1.52 25.85 7.48
N GLY A 123 1.43 25.56 6.19
CA GLY A 123 2.38 26.05 5.20
C GLY A 123 3.69 25.28 5.12
N GLN A 124 3.93 24.26 5.97
CA GLN A 124 5.08 23.37 5.80
C GLN A 124 4.78 22.27 4.77
N PRO A 125 5.78 21.84 3.97
CA PRO A 125 5.66 20.63 3.16
C PRO A 125 5.41 19.41 4.03
N TYR A 126 4.55 18.49 3.55
CA TYR A 126 4.28 17.21 4.18
C TYR A 126 4.23 16.09 3.14
N GLY A 127 4.34 14.85 3.60
CA GLY A 127 4.28 13.68 2.73
C GLY A 127 2.86 13.14 2.62
N GLN A 128 2.32 13.01 1.41
CA GLN A 128 1.08 12.30 1.15
C GLN A 128 1.38 10.99 0.42
N TYR A 129 1.15 9.84 1.05
CA TYR A 129 1.52 8.54 0.49
C TYR A 129 0.31 7.62 0.30
N ARG A 130 0.46 6.65 -0.60
CA ARG A 130 -0.50 5.57 -0.79
C ARG A 130 0.09 4.23 -0.38
N LEU A 131 -0.75 3.33 0.09
CA LEU A 131 -0.39 1.96 0.43
C LEU A 131 -1.56 1.04 0.09
N ASP A 132 -1.29 -0.06 -0.60
CA ASP A 132 -2.32 -1.04 -0.92
C ASP A 132 -2.54 -1.96 0.31
N ASP A 133 -3.73 -2.57 0.45
CA ASP A 133 -4.11 -3.34 1.65
C ASP A 133 -3.35 -4.68 1.81
N ASP A 134 -2.58 -5.07 0.80
CA ASP A 134 -1.74 -6.28 0.80
C ASP A 134 -0.24 -5.99 0.79
N ASP A 135 0.20 -4.75 1.03
CA ASP A 135 1.62 -4.39 1.11
C ASP A 135 2.02 -3.89 2.52
N VAL A 136 3.31 -4.00 2.85
CA VAL A 136 3.87 -3.59 4.14
C VAL A 136 5.03 -2.63 3.92
N LEU A 137 5.14 -1.57 4.73
CA LEU A 137 6.28 -0.65 4.70
C LEU A 137 7.35 -1.05 5.73
N ALA A 138 8.61 -0.71 5.46
CA ALA A 138 9.73 -0.94 6.37
C ALA A 138 9.58 -0.14 7.67
N CYS A 139 10.21 -0.60 8.76
CA CYS A 139 10.14 0.04 10.07
C CYS A 139 10.74 1.45 10.13
N ASP A 140 11.52 1.85 9.13
CA ASP A 140 12.18 3.15 9.02
C ASP A 140 11.66 3.95 7.80
N PHE A 141 10.54 3.55 7.22
CA PHE A 141 10.02 4.13 5.96
C PHE A 141 9.89 5.66 6.03
N PHE A 142 9.31 6.20 7.12
CA PHE A 142 9.14 7.64 7.25
C PHE A 142 10.48 8.37 7.44
N ASP A 143 11.43 7.78 8.18
CA ASP A 143 12.80 8.32 8.31
C ASP A 143 13.51 8.40 6.95
N GLN A 144 13.31 7.40 6.09
CA GLN A 144 13.84 7.41 4.72
C GLN A 144 13.21 8.51 3.86
N MET A 145 11.96 8.88 4.13
CA MET A 145 11.22 9.91 3.38
C MET A 145 11.52 11.34 3.82
N VAL A 146 11.84 11.57 5.11
CA VAL A 146 12.08 12.92 5.67
C VAL A 146 13.04 13.77 4.83
N PRO A 147 14.22 13.26 4.39
CA PRO A 147 15.16 14.07 3.61
C PRO A 147 14.60 14.55 2.26
N HIS A 148 13.52 13.96 1.78
CA HIS A 148 12.89 14.29 0.50
C HIS A 148 11.71 15.24 0.65
N ILE A 149 11.22 15.50 1.88
CA ILE A 149 10.12 16.43 2.15
C ILE A 149 10.72 17.79 2.49
N ILE A 150 11.11 18.51 1.44
CA ILE A 150 11.72 19.84 1.51
C ILE A 150 10.99 20.81 0.58
N PRO A 151 11.07 22.14 0.81
CA PRO A 151 10.40 23.14 -0.02
C PRO A 151 10.67 23.00 -1.52
N GLU A 152 11.90 22.64 -1.91
CA GLU A 152 12.32 22.49 -3.30
C GLU A 152 11.67 21.28 -4.01
N HIS A 153 11.17 20.32 -3.24
CA HIS A 153 10.50 19.13 -3.76
C HIS A 153 8.97 19.27 -3.72
N VAL A 154 8.40 20.40 -3.29
CA VAL A 154 6.95 20.58 -3.29
C VAL A 154 6.40 20.39 -4.72
N GLY A 155 5.37 19.55 -4.85
CA GLY A 155 4.80 19.14 -6.15
C GLY A 155 5.54 17.97 -6.82
N TRP A 156 6.62 17.47 -6.23
CA TRP A 156 7.35 16.29 -6.72
C TRP A 156 6.77 15.01 -6.15
N VAL A 157 7.25 13.91 -6.69
CA VAL A 157 6.97 12.55 -6.23
C VAL A 157 8.26 11.87 -5.77
N VAL A 158 8.17 11.05 -4.74
CA VAL A 158 9.26 10.24 -4.19
C VAL A 158 8.86 8.77 -4.24
N THR A 159 9.75 7.92 -4.76
CA THR A 159 9.60 6.48 -4.76
C THR A 159 10.84 5.82 -4.14
N LEU A 160 10.65 5.10 -3.03
CA LEU A 160 11.67 4.25 -2.45
C LEU A 160 11.64 2.87 -3.15
N ALA A 161 12.43 2.71 -4.20
CA ALA A 161 12.26 1.61 -5.16
C ALA A 161 12.76 0.25 -4.66
N LYS A 162 13.67 0.23 -3.68
CA LYS A 162 14.25 -1.02 -3.17
C LYS A 162 13.38 -1.60 -2.07
N GLY A 163 13.01 -2.87 -2.21
CA GLY A 163 12.14 -3.59 -1.30
C GLY A 163 12.42 -5.10 -1.30
N VAL A 164 11.59 -5.82 -0.55
CA VAL A 164 11.54 -7.28 -0.51
C VAL A 164 10.27 -7.73 -1.21
N THR A 165 10.29 -8.89 -1.87
CA THR A 165 9.07 -9.56 -2.34
C THR A 165 9.02 -10.98 -1.81
N ALA A 166 7.84 -11.47 -1.47
CA ALA A 166 7.64 -12.80 -0.89
C ALA A 166 6.24 -13.33 -1.22
N ILE A 167 6.07 -14.65 -1.15
CA ILE A 167 4.80 -15.36 -1.38
C ILE A 167 4.07 -15.49 -0.05
N TYR A 168 2.90 -14.89 0.07
CA TYR A 168 2.03 -15.07 1.22
C TYR A 168 1.24 -16.38 1.11
N ARG A 169 1.30 -17.19 2.17
CA ARG A 169 0.56 -18.44 2.31
C ARG A 169 0.40 -18.78 3.79
N ASP A 170 -0.81 -19.15 4.19
CA ASP A 170 -1.13 -19.66 5.53
C ASP A 170 -0.58 -18.78 6.68
N GLY A 171 -0.76 -17.46 6.58
CA GLY A 171 -0.33 -16.50 7.62
C GLY A 171 1.17 -16.16 7.61
N LYS A 172 1.93 -16.66 6.64
CA LYS A 172 3.38 -16.46 6.53
C LYS A 172 3.78 -16.01 5.13
N PHE A 173 4.97 -15.43 5.03
CA PHE A 173 5.59 -15.02 3.79
C PHE A 173 6.83 -15.87 3.54
N TYR A 174 6.93 -16.44 2.35
CA TYR A 174 7.99 -17.35 1.95
C TYR A 174 8.75 -16.84 0.75
N PHE A 175 9.94 -17.39 0.57
CA PHE A 175 10.79 -17.21 -0.57
C PHE A 175 11.10 -15.73 -0.82
N ALA A 176 11.46 -15.03 0.26
CA ALA A 176 11.81 -13.63 0.23
C ALA A 176 12.99 -13.35 -0.71
N LYS A 177 12.83 -12.34 -1.56
CA LYS A 177 13.81 -11.88 -2.55
C LYS A 177 13.94 -10.37 -2.52
N GLU A 178 15.11 -9.86 -2.88
CA GLU A 178 15.25 -8.43 -3.17
C GLU A 178 14.48 -8.08 -4.44
N ALA A 179 13.78 -6.95 -4.41
CA ALA A 179 13.09 -6.39 -5.57
C ALA A 179 13.41 -4.90 -5.70
N ILE A 180 13.71 -4.46 -6.92
CA ILE A 180 13.81 -3.04 -7.28
C ILE A 180 12.63 -2.72 -8.19
N LEU A 181 11.73 -1.87 -7.71
CA LEU A 181 10.49 -1.52 -8.40
C LEU A 181 10.42 0.00 -8.54
N PRO A 182 10.87 0.59 -9.66
CA PRO A 182 10.67 2.02 -9.89
C PRO A 182 9.19 2.35 -10.07
N LEU A 183 8.79 3.53 -9.58
CA LEU A 183 7.44 4.09 -9.78
C LEU A 183 6.29 3.15 -9.38
N HIS A 184 6.48 2.31 -8.35
CA HIS A 184 5.46 1.41 -7.81
C HIS A 184 4.49 2.15 -6.87
N SER A 185 3.34 1.53 -6.58
CA SER A 185 2.29 2.11 -5.73
C SER A 185 2.57 2.08 -4.22
N LYS A 186 3.68 1.50 -3.74
CA LYS A 186 3.83 1.11 -2.32
C LYS A 186 4.61 2.15 -1.56
N GLY A 187 3.90 3.01 -0.83
CA GLY A 187 4.53 4.18 -0.23
C GLY A 187 4.95 5.22 -1.27
N HIS A 188 4.36 5.20 -2.47
CA HIS A 188 4.55 6.27 -3.46
C HIS A 188 4.06 7.57 -2.86
N LEU A 189 4.95 8.54 -2.72
CA LEU A 189 4.72 9.72 -1.90
C LEU A 189 4.74 10.98 -2.76
N ALA A 190 3.70 11.79 -2.64
CA ALA A 190 3.64 13.16 -3.10
C ALA A 190 4.14 14.09 -2.01
N VAL A 191 4.99 15.06 -2.36
CA VAL A 191 5.36 16.15 -1.46
C VAL A 191 4.38 17.28 -1.67
N VAL A 192 3.55 17.55 -0.68
CA VAL A 192 2.39 18.45 -0.77
C VAL A 192 2.58 19.64 0.17
N GLN A 193 2.06 20.80 -0.22
CA GLN A 193 2.05 22.00 0.62
C GLN A 193 0.74 22.77 0.40
N TRP A 194 0.11 23.23 1.48
CA TRP A 194 -0.95 24.23 1.41
C TRP A 194 -0.34 25.61 1.65
N PHE A 195 -0.39 26.49 0.66
CA PHE A 195 0.17 27.84 0.78
C PHE A 195 -0.66 28.86 0.01
N GLY A 196 -0.89 30.04 0.61
CA GLY A 196 -1.57 31.14 -0.08
C GLY A 196 -3.02 30.88 -0.47
N GLY A 197 -3.68 29.87 0.11
CA GLY A 197 -5.06 29.52 -0.21
C GLY A 197 -5.23 28.43 -1.27
N ASP A 198 -4.13 27.79 -1.69
CA ASP A 198 -4.15 26.70 -2.68
C ASP A 198 -3.23 25.54 -2.28
N PHE A 199 -3.46 24.36 -2.87
CA PHE A 199 -2.59 23.21 -2.74
C PHE A 199 -1.56 23.18 -3.87
N ILE A 200 -0.31 22.97 -3.50
CA ILE A 200 0.74 22.58 -4.45
C ILE A 200 0.92 21.07 -4.29
N THR A 201 0.40 20.32 -5.25
CA THR A 201 0.45 18.85 -5.34
C THR A 201 0.92 18.43 -6.73
N PRO A 202 1.60 17.29 -6.89
CA PRO A 202 1.75 16.70 -8.21
C PRO A 202 0.38 16.42 -8.86
N PRO A 203 0.31 16.40 -10.20
CA PRO A 203 -0.91 16.04 -10.91
C PRO A 203 -1.32 14.60 -10.61
N THR A 204 -2.63 14.34 -10.53
CA THR A 204 -3.16 12.99 -10.34
C THR A 204 -3.01 12.20 -11.64
N VAL A 205 -2.00 11.33 -11.69
CA VAL A 205 -1.70 10.44 -12.82
C VAL A 205 -1.38 9.04 -12.30
N PRO A 206 -1.48 7.98 -13.14
CA PRO A 206 -1.00 6.65 -12.76
C PRO A 206 0.45 6.72 -12.22
N HIS A 207 0.72 6.01 -11.12
CA HIS A 207 2.01 6.07 -10.43
C HIS A 207 3.19 5.72 -11.37
N ASN A 208 2.99 4.76 -12.27
CA ASN A 208 3.95 4.31 -13.28
C ASN A 208 4.20 5.32 -14.42
N ALA A 209 3.52 6.47 -14.40
CA ALA A 209 3.65 7.55 -15.35
C ALA A 209 4.01 8.90 -14.69
N SER A 210 4.25 8.93 -13.37
CA SER A 210 4.53 10.17 -12.64
C SER A 210 5.71 10.95 -13.24
N ASP A 211 6.75 10.25 -13.67
CA ASP A 211 7.96 10.80 -14.30
C ASP A 211 7.71 11.57 -15.61
N ARG A 212 6.53 11.41 -16.22
CA ARG A 212 6.14 12.12 -17.44
C ARG A 212 5.45 13.46 -17.18
N TYR A 213 5.04 13.72 -15.94
CA TYR A 213 4.22 14.88 -15.59
C TYR A 213 4.77 15.70 -14.41
N THR A 214 5.61 15.11 -13.56
CA THR A 214 6.28 15.78 -12.45
C THR A 214 7.67 15.22 -12.24
N PRO A 215 8.65 15.99 -11.71
CA PRO A 215 9.91 15.42 -11.27
C PRO A 215 9.69 14.31 -10.24
N VAL A 216 10.49 13.24 -10.38
CA VAL A 216 10.46 12.09 -9.48
C VAL A 216 11.83 11.87 -8.86
N VAL A 217 11.87 11.77 -7.54
CA VAL A 217 13.01 11.21 -6.81
C VAL A 217 12.87 9.70 -6.75
N LEU A 218 13.82 8.99 -7.37
CA LEU A 218 13.95 7.54 -7.24
C LEU A 218 15.10 7.23 -6.27
N ASP A 219 14.78 6.71 -5.09
CA ASP A 219 15.76 6.34 -4.08
C ASP A 219 15.74 4.82 -3.86
N SER A 220 16.86 4.16 -4.08
CA SER A 220 17.00 2.70 -3.92
C SER A 220 18.12 2.33 -2.98
N ARG A 221 18.56 3.27 -2.13
CA ARG A 221 19.71 3.08 -1.24
C ARG A 221 19.40 2.11 -0.09
N ARG A 222 18.14 2.01 0.32
CA ARG A 222 17.66 1.19 1.46
C ARG A 222 16.38 0.43 1.08
N PHE A 223 16.14 -0.68 1.76
CA PHE A 223 14.89 -1.42 1.65
C PHE A 223 13.75 -0.65 2.32
N SER A 224 12.57 -0.61 1.71
CA SER A 224 11.48 0.28 2.14
C SER A 224 10.10 -0.36 2.21
N HIS A 225 9.90 -1.53 1.58
CA HIS A 225 8.60 -2.17 1.48
C HIS A 225 8.70 -3.67 1.24
N LEU A 226 7.64 -4.39 1.60
CA LEU A 226 7.36 -5.78 1.24
C LEU A 226 6.28 -5.79 0.16
N TRP A 227 6.64 -6.23 -1.04
CA TRP A 227 5.71 -6.51 -2.13
C TRP A 227 5.22 -7.95 -2.04
N VAL A 228 4.01 -8.12 -1.50
CA VAL A 228 3.41 -9.44 -1.33
C VAL A 228 3.01 -10.02 -2.68
N ARG A 229 3.17 -11.35 -2.82
CA ARG A 229 2.63 -12.19 -3.90
C ARG A 229 1.59 -13.12 -3.32
N SER A 230 0.48 -13.28 -4.01
CA SER A 230 -0.44 -14.39 -3.80
C SER A 230 -1.01 -14.85 -5.14
N THR A 231 -1.62 -16.03 -5.14
CA THR A 231 -2.37 -16.60 -6.28
C THR A 231 -3.70 -15.86 -6.54
N ILE A 232 -4.11 -14.97 -5.62
CA ILE A 232 -5.43 -14.30 -5.64
C ILE A 232 -5.25 -12.77 -5.75
N GLN A 233 -4.09 -12.27 -6.20
CA GLN A 233 -3.90 -10.84 -6.47
C GLN A 233 -4.76 -10.39 -7.66
N ASP A 234 -5.13 -9.11 -7.70
CA ASP A 234 -6.10 -8.58 -8.68
C ASP A 234 -5.64 -8.73 -10.16
N GLY A 235 -4.32 -8.83 -10.39
CA GLY A 235 -3.78 -9.17 -11.72
C GLY A 235 -4.00 -10.63 -12.16
N ALA A 236 -4.50 -11.49 -11.26
CA ALA A 236 -4.84 -12.89 -11.52
C ALA A 236 -6.23 -13.07 -12.15
N LEU A 237 -7.04 -12.01 -12.28
CA LEU A 237 -8.26 -12.03 -13.09
C LEU A 237 -7.96 -12.42 -14.55
N HIS A 238 -6.77 -12.10 -15.07
CA HIS A 238 -6.30 -12.57 -16.38
C HIS A 238 -5.97 -14.07 -16.44
N GLN A 239 -5.99 -14.77 -15.30
CA GLN A 239 -5.62 -16.18 -15.14
C GLN A 239 -6.79 -17.04 -14.64
N LEU A 240 -8.03 -16.55 -14.78
CA LEU A 240 -9.24 -17.35 -14.59
C LEU A 240 -9.12 -18.65 -15.42
N GLY A 241 -8.85 -19.77 -14.74
CA GLY A 241 -8.69 -21.10 -15.35
C GLY A 241 -7.32 -21.77 -15.18
N VAL A 242 -6.32 -21.11 -14.59
CA VAL A 242 -5.05 -21.76 -14.21
C VAL A 242 -5.16 -22.28 -12.77
N ASP A 243 -4.78 -23.54 -12.56
CA ASP A 243 -4.78 -24.19 -11.24
C ASP A 243 -3.90 -23.41 -10.24
N GLU A 244 -4.35 -23.33 -8.98
CA GLU A 244 -3.66 -22.55 -7.94
C GLU A 244 -2.21 -23.00 -7.74
N HIS A 245 -1.94 -24.32 -7.83
CA HIS A 245 -0.59 -24.85 -7.72
C HIS A 245 0.28 -24.39 -8.89
N GLU A 246 -0.23 -24.43 -10.12
CA GLU A 246 0.49 -23.93 -11.30
C GLU A 246 0.81 -22.44 -11.19
N GLN A 247 -0.14 -21.62 -10.69
CA GLN A 247 0.10 -20.20 -10.43
C GLN A 247 1.20 -19.99 -9.38
N ALA A 248 1.17 -20.74 -8.28
CA ALA A 248 2.16 -20.63 -7.23
C ALA A 248 3.57 -21.05 -7.72
N VAL A 249 3.68 -22.10 -8.55
CA VAL A 249 4.92 -22.51 -9.20
C VAL A 249 5.43 -21.42 -10.16
N MET A 250 4.54 -20.79 -10.94
CA MET A 250 4.92 -19.68 -11.83
C MET A 250 5.45 -18.48 -11.04
N ILE A 251 4.80 -18.10 -9.94
CA ILE A 251 5.25 -17.03 -9.05
C ILE A 251 6.63 -17.38 -8.48
N GLN A 252 6.80 -18.58 -7.93
CA GLN A 252 8.07 -19.04 -7.36
C GLN A 252 9.19 -19.03 -8.42
N ASN A 253 8.92 -19.47 -9.65
CA ASN A 253 9.89 -19.43 -10.73
C ASN A 253 10.28 -18.01 -11.14
N LYS A 254 9.35 -17.05 -11.14
CA LYS A 254 9.63 -15.63 -11.40
C LYS A 254 10.52 -15.04 -10.29
N LEU A 255 10.17 -15.28 -9.03
CA LEU A 255 10.96 -14.83 -7.86
C LEU A 255 12.34 -15.50 -7.82
N GLY A 256 12.46 -16.75 -8.30
CA GLY A 256 13.73 -17.47 -8.34
C GLY A 256 14.81 -16.80 -9.19
N ARG A 257 14.43 -15.87 -10.08
CA ARG A 257 15.35 -15.07 -10.92
C ARG A 257 15.81 -13.78 -10.23
N MET A 258 15.22 -13.41 -9.11
CA MET A 258 15.56 -12.21 -8.36
C MET A 258 16.71 -12.47 -7.37
N PRO A 259 17.50 -11.45 -7.01
CA PRO A 259 18.56 -11.60 -6.02
C PRO A 259 18.01 -12.07 -4.67
N GLY A 260 18.80 -12.87 -3.95
CA GLY A 260 18.47 -13.26 -2.59
C GLY A 260 18.64 -12.10 -1.61
N VAL A 261 17.91 -12.16 -0.51
CA VAL A 261 18.09 -11.32 0.68
C VAL A 261 18.35 -12.23 1.88
N SER A 262 19.16 -11.82 2.84
CA SER A 262 19.41 -12.65 4.04
C SER A 262 18.31 -12.46 5.07
N GLN A 263 18.06 -13.50 5.88
CA GLN A 263 17.09 -13.44 6.97
C GLN A 263 17.42 -12.32 7.96
N SER A 264 18.70 -12.11 8.26
CA SER A 264 19.13 -11.02 9.16
C SER A 264 18.74 -9.63 8.66
N VAL A 265 18.82 -9.40 7.35
CA VAL A 265 18.41 -8.13 6.73
C VAL A 265 16.89 -7.99 6.78
N ILE A 266 16.15 -9.07 6.51
CA ILE A 266 14.69 -9.10 6.65
C ILE A 266 14.26 -8.73 8.07
N ASP A 267 14.84 -9.37 9.08
CA ASP A 267 14.47 -9.17 10.48
C ASP A 267 14.81 -7.75 10.96
N GLU A 268 15.84 -7.11 10.39
CA GLU A 268 16.17 -5.71 10.64
C GLU A 268 15.12 -4.75 10.05
N ILE A 269 14.66 -5.00 8.81
CA ILE A 269 13.73 -4.12 8.08
C ILE A 269 12.27 -4.31 8.54
N PHE A 270 11.90 -5.55 8.84
CA PHE A 270 10.55 -5.97 9.22
C PHE A 270 10.55 -6.73 10.55
N PRO A 271 10.96 -6.09 11.65
CA PRO A 271 11.17 -6.76 12.94
C PRO A 271 9.90 -7.41 13.50
N LEU A 272 8.72 -6.85 13.24
CA LEU A 272 7.45 -7.43 13.68
C LEU A 272 7.01 -8.64 12.83
N LEU A 273 7.68 -8.90 11.71
CA LEU A 273 7.46 -10.07 10.85
C LEU A 273 8.52 -11.15 11.05
N ALA A 274 9.42 -11.00 12.04
CA ALA A 274 10.42 -12.02 12.37
C ALA A 274 9.75 -13.37 12.63
N GLY A 275 10.23 -14.42 11.95
CA GLY A 275 9.64 -15.76 12.00
C GLY A 275 8.34 -15.95 11.17
N ARG A 276 7.80 -14.88 10.57
CA ARG A 276 6.71 -14.93 9.59
C ARG A 276 7.20 -14.65 8.17
N LEU A 277 8.19 -13.78 7.97
CA LEU A 277 8.80 -13.48 6.67
C LEU A 277 10.12 -14.23 6.51
N LEU A 278 10.14 -15.16 5.56
CA LEU A 278 11.10 -16.24 5.46
C LEU A 278 11.80 -16.28 4.09
N VAL A 279 13.09 -16.59 4.09
CA VAL A 279 13.87 -16.81 2.85
C VAL A 279 13.64 -18.21 2.25
N GLU A 280 13.15 -19.15 3.05
CA GLU A 280 12.86 -20.51 2.66
C GLU A 280 11.74 -20.58 1.61
N ARG A 281 11.79 -21.61 0.76
CA ARG A 281 10.71 -21.87 -0.19
C ARG A 281 9.40 -22.18 0.53
N VAL A 282 8.30 -21.99 -0.19
CA VAL A 282 6.99 -22.42 0.27
C VAL A 282 7.00 -23.95 0.44
N PRO A 283 6.61 -24.49 1.60
CA PRO A 283 6.50 -25.94 1.78
C PRO A 283 5.55 -26.57 0.74
N GLY A 284 6.02 -27.60 0.05
CA GLY A 284 5.23 -28.31 -0.97
C GLY A 284 5.15 -27.65 -2.35
N LEU A 285 5.98 -26.62 -2.64
CA LEU A 285 6.18 -26.02 -3.97
C LEU A 285 7.62 -26.13 -4.48
#